data_AF-A0A830C521-F1
#
_entry.id   AF-A0A830C521-F1
#
_cell.length_a   1.000
_cell.length_b   1.000
_cell.length_c   1.000
_cell.angle_alpha   90.00
_cell.angle_beta   90.00
_cell.angle_gamma   90.00
#
_symmetry.space_group_name_H-M   'P 1'
#
loop_
_entity.id
_entity.type
_entity.pdbx_description
1 polymer ?
#
loop_
_entity_poly.entity_id
_entity_poly.type
_entity_poly.pdbx_seq_one_letter_code
_entity_poly.pdbx_strand_id
1 'polypeptide(L)'
;MHDKPRYRSRKGDIVVNVLGGCDPNMNFTYVLSGWEGFAADYRVLRDVVGRQNGLQIPNGKYYLCDYGYKNGPRFLAPYRGIRYHLDEWGGGREAPQNFKELFNLRHVKV
;
A
#
# COMPACT_ATOMS: atom_id res chain seq x y z
N MET A 1 -20.66 -11.43 19.26
CA MET A 1 -19.48 -11.23 18.40
C MET A 1 -18.26 -11.18 19.31
N HIS A 2 -17.39 -12.19 19.28
CA HIS A 2 -16.21 -12.23 20.17
C HIS A 2 -15.19 -11.18 19.70
N ASP A 3 -14.79 -10.31 20.62
CA ASP A 3 -13.73 -9.31 20.38
C ASP A 3 -12.41 -10.05 20.19
N LYS A 4 -11.68 -9.75 19.11
CA LYS A 4 -10.41 -10.42 18.80
C LYS A 4 -9.29 -9.79 19.64
N PRO A 5 -8.43 -10.58 20.27
CA PRO A 5 -7.33 -10.03 21.06
C PRO A 5 -6.40 -9.19 20.17
N ARG A 6 -6.18 -7.94 20.60
CA ARG A 6 -5.26 -6.99 19.97
C ARG A 6 -3.87 -7.60 19.87
N TYR A 7 -3.16 -7.35 18.77
CA TYR A 7 -1.78 -7.80 18.54
C TYR A 7 -1.56 -9.33 18.51
N ARG A 8 -2.60 -10.16 18.38
CA ARG A 8 -2.43 -11.63 18.36
C ARG A 8 -2.99 -12.28 17.11
N SER A 9 -2.15 -13.07 16.43
CA SER A 9 -2.49 -13.89 15.26
C SER A 9 -3.59 -14.91 15.61
N ARG A 10 -4.21 -15.52 14.58
CA ARG A 10 -5.16 -16.64 14.80
C ARG A 10 -4.52 -17.84 15.51
N LYS A 11 -3.19 -17.95 15.49
CA LYS A 11 -2.40 -19.00 16.15
C LYS A 11 -1.85 -18.56 17.51
N GLY A 12 -2.12 -17.32 17.95
CA GLY A 12 -1.73 -16.79 19.26
C GLY A 12 -0.43 -15.98 19.27
N ASP A 13 0.29 -15.90 18.15
CA ASP A 13 1.56 -15.17 18.02
C ASP A 13 1.36 -13.66 18.11
N ILE A 14 2.35 -12.93 18.64
CA ILE A 14 2.32 -11.47 18.62
C ILE A 14 2.55 -10.98 17.18
N VAL A 15 1.61 -10.20 16.66
CA VAL A 15 1.65 -9.62 15.31
C VAL A 15 1.46 -8.10 15.37
N VAL A 16 2.40 -7.39 14.76
CA VAL A 16 2.38 -5.94 14.59
C VAL A 16 2.44 -5.59 13.12
N ASN A 17 1.66 -4.60 12.71
CA ASN A 17 1.77 -3.99 11.39
C ASN A 17 2.80 -2.87 11.41
N VAL A 18 3.57 -2.79 10.33
CA VAL A 18 4.55 -1.74 10.08
C VAL A 18 4.23 -1.13 8.71
N LEU A 19 4.21 0.20 8.65
CA LEU A 19 4.12 0.95 7.40
C LEU A 19 5.46 1.63 7.15
N GLY A 20 6.06 1.37 5.98
CA GLY A 20 7.26 2.04 5.51
C GLY A 20 6.95 2.94 4.31
N GLY A 21 7.44 4.18 4.35
CA GLY A 21 7.50 5.07 3.19
C GLY A 21 8.94 5.16 2.70
N CYS A 22 9.16 5.03 1.39
CA CYS A 22 10.48 5.03 0.79
C CYS A 22 10.62 6.12 -0.28
N ASP A 23 11.85 6.58 -0.50
CA ASP A 23 12.21 7.39 -1.65
C ASP A 23 12.30 6.54 -2.94
N PRO A 24 12.48 7.13 -4.13
CA PRO A 24 12.64 6.38 -5.38
C PRO A 24 13.85 5.43 -5.44
N ASN A 25 14.80 5.54 -4.50
CA ASN A 25 15.95 4.66 -4.37
C ASN A 25 15.71 3.55 -3.33
N MET A 26 14.47 3.38 -2.85
CA MET A 26 14.08 2.40 -1.84
C MET A 26 14.70 2.63 -0.45
N ASN A 27 15.16 3.85 -0.15
CA ASN A 27 15.55 4.19 1.22
C ASN A 27 14.32 4.57 2.03
N PHE A 28 14.17 4.00 3.23
CA PHE A 28 13.10 4.37 4.15
C PHE A 28 13.26 5.83 4.60
N THR A 29 12.27 6.66 4.26
CA THR A 29 12.16 8.05 4.72
C THR A 29 11.16 8.19 5.87
N TYR A 30 10.33 7.16 6.08
CA TYR A 30 9.35 7.11 7.15
C TYR A 30 9.07 5.66 7.54
N VAL A 31 8.98 5.40 8.84
CA VAL A 31 8.57 4.10 9.40
C VAL A 31 7.58 4.35 10.54
N LEU A 32 6.41 3.72 10.46
CA LEU A 32 5.45 3.65 11.54
C LEU A 32 5.24 2.20 11.94
N SER A 33 5.52 1.88 13.20
CA SER A 33 5.33 0.55 13.79
C SER A 33 4.36 0.58 14.96
N GLY A 34 3.95 -0.59 15.45
CA GLY A 34 3.12 -0.72 16.66
C GLY A 34 1.61 -0.71 16.43
N TRP A 35 1.18 -0.83 15.18
CA TRP A 35 -0.23 -1.09 14.86
C TRP A 35 -0.56 -2.57 15.08
N GLU A 36 -1.78 -2.85 15.55
CA GLU A 36 -2.27 -4.23 15.69
C GLU A 36 -2.17 -4.97 14.34
N GLY A 37 -1.68 -6.21 14.31
CA GLY A 37 -1.50 -6.95 13.06
C GLY A 37 -2.77 -7.19 12.22
N PHE A 38 -3.96 -6.95 12.79
CA PHE A 38 -5.25 -7.01 12.07
C PHE A 38 -5.81 -5.63 11.72
N ALA A 39 -5.11 -4.55 12.05
CA ALA A 39 -5.52 -3.22 11.66
C ALA A 39 -5.53 -3.14 10.13
N ALA A 40 -6.66 -2.72 9.57
CA ALA A 40 -6.77 -2.55 8.13
C ALA A 40 -5.82 -1.44 7.66
N ASP A 41 -5.14 -1.67 6.54
CA ASP A 41 -4.11 -0.79 5.95
C ASP A 41 -4.56 0.67 5.84
N TYR A 42 -5.84 0.90 5.49
CA TYR A 42 -6.40 2.25 5.39
C TYR A 42 -6.42 3.01 6.73
N ARG A 43 -6.55 2.31 7.88
CA ARG A 43 -6.52 2.92 9.21
C ARG A 43 -5.11 3.39 9.54
N VAL A 44 -4.12 2.55 9.23
CA VAL A 44 -2.70 2.87 9.40
C VAL A 44 -2.34 4.07 8.52
N LEU A 45 -2.76 4.06 7.24
CA LEU A 45 -2.52 5.18 6.33
C LEU A 45 -3.16 6.50 6.80
N ARG A 46 -4.40 6.46 7.30
CA ARG A 46 -5.09 7.65 7.82
C ARG A 46 -4.36 8.24 9.03
N ASP A 47 -3.87 7.40 9.92
CA ASP A 47 -3.06 7.81 11.06
C ASP A 47 -1.76 8.47 10.62
N VAL A 48 -1.05 7.86 9.67
CA VAL A 48 0.18 8.40 9.09
C VAL A 48 0.00 9.83 8.55
N VAL A 49 -1.13 10.12 7.90
CA VAL A 49 -1.42 11.45 7.34
C VAL A 49 -1.88 12.45 8.41
N GLY A 50 -2.59 11.99 9.44
CA GLY A 50 -3.17 12.86 10.46
C GLY A 50 -2.24 13.20 11.64
N ARG A 51 -1.11 12.50 11.78
CA ARG A 51 -0.18 12.72 12.90
C ARG A 51 0.62 14.02 12.75
N GLN A 52 0.94 14.64 13.89
CA GLN A 52 1.74 15.87 13.95
C GLN A 52 3.12 15.73 13.28
N ASN A 53 3.75 14.56 13.44
CA ASN A 53 5.00 14.18 12.74
C ASN A 53 4.73 13.07 11.71
N GLY A 54 3.57 13.16 11.05
CA GLY A 54 3.13 12.23 10.03
C GLY A 54 3.94 12.32 8.73
N LEU A 55 3.67 11.40 7.82
CA LEU A 55 4.32 11.38 6.51
C LEU A 55 3.98 12.65 5.74
N GLN A 56 4.99 13.48 5.49
CA GLN A 56 4.83 14.70 4.70
C GLN A 56 5.01 14.38 3.23
N ILE A 57 4.00 14.70 2.44
CA ILE A 57 4.03 14.51 0.98
C ILE A 57 4.03 15.88 0.32
N PRO A 58 5.13 16.28 -0.36
CA PRO A 58 5.22 17.55 -1.04
C PRO A 58 4.09 17.74 -2.08
N ASN A 59 3.69 18.99 -2.31
CA ASN A 59 2.68 19.29 -3.32
C ASN A 59 3.15 18.82 -4.71
N GLY A 60 2.25 18.19 -5.46
CA GLY A 60 2.56 17.61 -6.77
C GLY A 60 3.30 16.26 -6.71
N LYS A 61 3.55 15.70 -5.52
CA LYS A 61 4.13 14.36 -5.35
C LYS A 61 3.09 13.37 -4.82
N TYR A 62 3.33 12.10 -5.12
CA TYR A 62 2.47 10.99 -4.75
C TYR A 62 3.32 9.82 -4.27
N TYR A 63 2.84 9.10 -3.27
CA TYR A 63 3.36 7.77 -2.95
C TYR A 63 2.63 6.72 -3.77
N LEU A 64 3.39 5.79 -4.36
CA LEU A 64 2.85 4.54 -4.87
C LEU A 64 2.59 3.60 -3.69
N CYS A 65 1.43 2.96 -3.68
CA CYS A 65 0.95 2.15 -2.58
C CYS A 65 0.67 0.73 -3.05
N ASP A 66 0.86 -0.24 -2.16
CA ASP A 66 0.50 -1.63 -2.44
C ASP A 66 -0.99 -1.79 -2.75
N TYR A 67 -1.32 -2.88 -3.44
CA TYR A 67 -2.69 -3.23 -3.85
C TYR A 67 -3.72 -3.22 -2.70
N GLY A 68 -3.28 -3.51 -1.46
CA GLY A 68 -4.13 -3.51 -0.26
C GLY A 68 -4.70 -2.13 0.10
N TYR A 69 -4.02 -1.06 -0.31
CA TYR A 69 -4.42 0.30 0.01
C TYR A 69 -5.57 0.80 -0.89
N LYS A 70 -6.16 1.92 -0.48
CA LYS A 70 -7.15 2.65 -1.27
C LYS A 70 -6.48 3.86 -1.90
N ASN A 71 -6.84 4.15 -3.14
CA ASN A 71 -6.51 5.42 -3.79
C ASN A 71 -7.07 6.59 -2.98
N GLY A 72 -6.29 7.67 -2.89
CA GLY A 72 -6.67 8.88 -2.18
C GLY A 72 -5.75 10.05 -2.51
N PRO A 73 -6.02 11.26 -1.96
CA PRO A 73 -5.14 12.40 -2.17
C PRO A 73 -3.69 12.03 -1.82
N ARG A 74 -2.78 12.20 -2.79
CA ARG A 74 -1.34 11.93 -2.65
C ARG A 74 -0.92 10.45 -2.50
N PHE A 75 -1.85 9.50 -2.66
CA PHE A 75 -1.58 8.06 -2.61
C PHE A 75 -2.21 7.35 -3.80
N LEU A 76 -1.39 6.62 -4.56
CA LEU A 76 -1.79 5.91 -5.76
C LEU A 76 -1.58 4.41 -5.58
N ALA A 77 -2.68 3.68 -5.48
CA ALA A 77 -2.71 2.22 -5.47
C ALA A 77 -3.18 1.69 -6.85
N PRO A 78 -2.82 0.44 -7.22
CA PRO A 78 -3.32 -0.18 -8.43
C PRO A 78 -4.84 -0.12 -8.58
N TYR A 79 -5.32 0.00 -9.81
CA TYR A 79 -6.74 -0.10 -10.12
C TYR A 79 -7.23 -1.52 -9.83
N ARG A 80 -8.28 -1.62 -9.01
CA ARG A 80 -8.92 -2.89 -8.64
C ARG A 80 -9.75 -3.43 -9.80
N GLY A 81 -9.81 -4.76 -9.92
CA GLY A 81 -10.53 -5.44 -10.99
C GLY A 81 -9.90 -5.28 -12.38
N ILE A 82 -8.69 -4.73 -12.45
CA ILE A 82 -7.88 -4.64 -13.66
C ILE A 82 -6.66 -5.55 -13.47
N ARG A 83 -6.22 -6.23 -14.53
CA ARG A 83 -4.99 -7.04 -14.50
C ARG A 83 -3.82 -6.27 -13.88
N TYR A 84 -3.07 -6.96 -13.03
CA TYR A 84 -1.99 -6.40 -12.22
C TYR A 84 -0.77 -7.31 -12.18
N HIS A 85 -0.96 -8.62 -12.05
CA HIS A 85 0.13 -9.58 -11.92
C HIS A 85 0.87 -9.72 -13.26
N LEU A 86 2.21 -9.79 -13.21
CA LEU A 86 3.05 -9.88 -14.43
C LEU A 86 2.68 -11.09 -15.31
N ASP A 87 2.21 -12.18 -14.71
CA ASP A 87 1.79 -13.40 -15.41
C ASP A 87 0.53 -13.20 -16.27
N GLU A 88 -0.32 -12.23 -15.95
CA GLU A 88 -1.55 -11.90 -16.69
C GLU A 88 -1.27 -11.20 -18.04
N TRP A 89 -0.01 -10.86 -18.33
CA TRP A 89 0.40 -10.12 -19.54
C TRP A 89 1.04 -11.01 -20.61
N GLY A 90 0.93 -12.34 -20.48
CA GLY A 90 1.37 -13.30 -21.50
C GLY A 90 2.86 -13.18 -21.85
N GLY A 91 3.72 -12.93 -20.85
CA GLY A 91 5.15 -12.72 -21.05
C GLY A 91 5.50 -11.38 -21.70
N GLY A 92 4.66 -10.36 -21.55
CA GLY A 92 4.89 -8.99 -22.06
C GLY A 92 4.46 -8.78 -23.51
N ARG A 93 3.74 -9.74 -24.11
CA ARG A 93 3.29 -9.67 -25.51
C ARG A 93 1.95 -8.96 -25.69
N GLU A 94 1.12 -8.95 -24.65
CA GLU A 94 -0.15 -8.24 -24.69
C GLU A 94 0.02 -6.80 -24.20
N ALA A 95 -0.15 -5.85 -25.12
CA ALA A 95 -0.13 -4.44 -24.79
C ALA A 95 -1.32 -4.08 -23.87
N PRO A 96 -1.13 -3.15 -22.91
CA PRO A 96 -2.23 -2.53 -22.17
C PRO A 96 -3.29 -1.95 -23.10
N GLN A 97 -4.57 -2.26 -22.83
CA GLN A 97 -5.69 -1.83 -23.66
C GLN A 97 -6.23 -0.45 -23.27
N ASN A 98 -5.96 0.00 -22.05
CA ASN A 98 -6.45 1.28 -21.54
C ASN A 98 -5.48 1.88 -20.51
N PHE A 99 -5.75 3.12 -20.09
CA PHE A 99 -4.89 3.84 -19.15
C PHE A 99 -4.77 3.18 -17.77
N LYS A 100 -5.79 2.44 -17.32
CA LYS A 100 -5.76 1.73 -16.03
C LYS A 100 -4.83 0.53 -16.08
N GLU A 101 -4.91 -0.23 -17.16
CA GLU A 101 -4.00 -1.33 -17.45
C GLU A 101 -2.56 -0.84 -17.59
N LEU A 102 -2.34 0.25 -18.32
CA LEU A 102 -1.01 0.84 -18.48
C LEU A 102 -0.44 1.27 -17.12
N PHE A 103 -1.25 1.88 -16.27
CA PHE A 103 -0.87 2.24 -14.92
C PHE A 103 -0.49 1.01 -14.09
N ASN A 104 -1.36 -0.01 -14.03
CA ASN A 104 -1.10 -1.24 -13.27
C ASN A 104 0.15 -1.98 -13.75
N LEU A 105 0.36 -2.09 -15.06
CA LEU A 105 1.56 -2.71 -15.64
C LEU A 105 2.85 -1.97 -15.28
N ARG A 106 2.81 -0.64 -15.17
CA ARG A 106 3.96 0.15 -14.72
C ARG A 106 4.17 0.01 -13.22
N HIS A 107 3.07 0.00 -12.45
CA HIS A 107 3.10 -0.13 -11.01
C HIS A 107 3.71 -1.46 -10.55
N VAL A 108 3.38 -2.58 -11.20
CA VAL A 108 3.94 -3.90 -10.84
C VAL A 108 5.43 -4.05 -11.17
N LYS A 109 6.02 -3.09 -11.88
CA LYS A 109 7.44 -3.06 -12.25
C LYS A 109 8.28 -2.11 -11.38
N VAL A 110 7.63 -1.43 -10.42
CA VAL A 110 8.31 -0.63 -9.38
C VAL A 110 8.84 -1.57 -8.32
#